data_AF-A0A382PA37-F1
#
_entry.id   AF-A0A382PA37-F1
#
_cell.length_a   1.000
_cell.length_b   1.000
_cell.length_c   1.000
_cell.angle_alpha   90.00
_cell.angle_beta   90.00
_cell.angle_gamma   90.00
#
_symmetry.space_group_name_H-M   'P 1'
#
loop_
_entity.id
_entity.type
_entity.pdbx_description
1 polymer ?
#
loop_
_entity_poly.entity_id
_entity_poly.type
_entity_poly.pdbx_seq_one_letter_code
_entity_poly.pdbx_strand_id
1 'polypeptide(L)'
;MNRQSRTSLLILVASSAFVLIAIVAAAVYISQNADGSKGDAATPAAQVPTKGTGYQAETPPTPIATSTMTSSPTDTPVIPPTTPSRTVPAILPSTPNPPTPTSPIAVLPEEPVCRYVKVILENPADLEELHRLSALGLKLLERLDKRVWYGCIESVGGREPTEIEGVALLEPIDPADKLSDTLRTNPPVQEWEVRPNGRRAFTVLFHKGVSAGEVQKLADDHGFELEEYTAETFGVTRVATIVVDPGGLQKLIETGIISFVDITPAPNQPMNNRIGQQLSKVNVVHAAPFNLDGTGVTVGVWDGGRVLSTHVDMSPRINTGPGN
;
A
#
# COMPACT_ATOMS: atom_id res chain seq x y z
N MET A 1 49.62 -0.27 -8.52
CA MET A 1 48.61 0.68 -7.99
C MET A 1 47.73 1.14 -9.15
N ASN A 2 46.42 1.22 -8.92
CA ASN A 2 45.31 1.51 -9.84
C ASN A 2 44.81 0.39 -10.77
N ARG A 3 43.69 -0.22 -10.38
CA ARG A 3 42.73 -0.88 -11.29
C ARG A 3 41.29 -0.49 -10.91
N GLN A 4 40.71 0.36 -11.76
CA GLN A 4 39.30 0.49 -12.17
C GLN A 4 38.17 0.09 -11.20
N SER A 5 37.39 1.10 -10.79
CA SER A 5 35.96 0.95 -10.49
C SER A 5 35.17 1.29 -11.76
N ARG A 6 34.55 0.26 -12.36
CA ARG A 6 33.58 0.36 -13.46
C ARG A 6 32.45 -0.62 -13.12
N THR A 7 31.61 -0.28 -12.14
CA THR A 7 30.47 -1.13 -11.79
C THR A 7 29.23 -0.38 -11.30
N SER A 8 29.12 0.94 -11.52
CA SER A 8 28.01 1.75 -10.99
C SER A 8 27.02 2.29 -12.04
N LEU A 9 26.93 1.70 -13.24
CA LEU A 9 26.11 2.27 -14.33
C LEU A 9 24.95 1.39 -14.83
N LEU A 10 24.53 0.36 -14.08
CA LEU A 10 23.49 -0.57 -14.56
C LEU A 10 22.24 -0.72 -13.67
N ILE A 11 22.07 0.11 -12.63
CA ILE A 11 20.86 0.14 -11.77
C ILE A 11 20.06 1.44 -11.99
N LEU A 12 20.00 1.96 -13.22
CA LEU A 12 19.53 3.34 -13.47
C LEU A 12 18.13 3.48 -14.11
N VAL A 13 17.33 2.42 -14.27
CA VAL A 13 16.00 2.53 -14.94
C VAL A 13 14.88 1.72 -14.27
N ALA A 14 15.17 0.98 -13.19
CA ALA A 14 14.20 0.03 -12.64
C ALA A 14 13.25 0.63 -11.58
N SER A 15 13.71 1.56 -10.74
CA SER A 15 13.06 1.86 -9.46
C SER A 15 11.70 2.57 -9.58
N SER A 16 11.47 3.39 -10.60
CA SER A 16 10.19 4.11 -10.80
C SER A 16 9.07 3.21 -11.35
N ALA A 17 9.40 2.07 -11.97
CA ALA A 17 8.41 1.12 -12.48
C ALA A 17 7.87 0.18 -11.39
N PHE A 18 8.66 -0.11 -10.35
CA PHE A 18 8.29 -1.09 -9.33
C PHE A 18 7.14 -0.64 -8.41
N VAL A 19 7.05 0.64 -8.07
CA VAL A 19 5.95 1.17 -7.24
C VAL A 19 4.61 1.13 -8.00
N LEU A 20 4.62 1.42 -9.30
CA LEU A 20 3.43 1.33 -10.16
C LEU A 20 3.00 -0.13 -10.41
N ILE A 21 3.95 -1.07 -10.51
CA ILE A 21 3.67 -2.50 -10.70
C ILE A 21 3.05 -3.14 -9.45
N ALA A 22 3.47 -2.75 -8.24
CA ALA A 22 2.91 -3.28 -7.00
C ALA A 22 1.42 -2.94 -6.82
N ILE A 23 1.01 -1.72 -7.21
CA ILE A 23 -0.40 -1.27 -7.18
C ILE A 23 -1.24 -2.06 -8.20
N VAL A 24 -0.70 -2.36 -9.38
CA VAL A 24 -1.40 -3.14 -10.42
C VAL A 24 -1.51 -4.63 -10.07
N ALA A 25 -0.52 -5.22 -9.38
CA ALA A 25 -0.56 -6.64 -9.00
C ALA A 25 -1.60 -6.94 -7.90
N ALA A 26 -1.79 -6.03 -6.94
CA ALA A 26 -2.82 -6.12 -5.91
C ALA A 26 -4.24 -6.16 -6.50
N ALA A 27 -4.48 -5.34 -7.53
CA ALA A 27 -5.73 -5.26 -8.27
C ALA A 27 -6.10 -6.55 -9.02
N VAL A 28 -5.12 -7.24 -9.62
CA VAL A 28 -5.35 -8.48 -10.37
C VAL A 28 -5.71 -9.66 -9.45
N TYR A 29 -5.11 -9.73 -8.25
CA TYR A 29 -5.35 -10.83 -7.32
C TYR A 29 -6.76 -10.81 -6.73
N ILE A 30 -7.32 -9.62 -6.45
CA ILE A 30 -8.68 -9.48 -5.92
C ILE A 30 -9.74 -9.89 -6.97
N SER A 31 -9.48 -9.64 -8.26
CA SER A 31 -10.42 -9.98 -9.34
C SER A 31 -10.53 -11.49 -9.62
N GLN A 32 -9.52 -12.30 -9.30
CA GLN A 32 -9.52 -13.74 -9.65
C GLN A 32 -10.22 -14.63 -8.62
N ASN A 33 -10.45 -14.14 -7.39
CA ASN A 33 -11.07 -14.91 -6.31
C ASN A 33 -12.61 -14.77 -6.23
N ALA A 34 -13.24 -14.02 -7.15
CA ALA A 34 -14.69 -13.78 -7.16
C ALA A 34 -15.49 -14.78 -8.02
N ASP A 35 -14.85 -15.56 -8.90
CA ASP A 35 -15.55 -16.44 -9.85
C ASP A 35 -15.66 -17.89 -9.35
N GLY A 36 -16.60 -18.10 -8.44
CA GLY A 36 -16.95 -19.41 -7.90
C GLY A 36 -18.45 -19.68 -7.95
N SER A 37 -19.12 -19.57 -9.12
CA SER A 37 -20.42 -20.22 -9.34
C SER A 37 -20.78 -20.31 -10.82
N LYS A 38 -20.58 -21.49 -11.42
CA LYS A 38 -21.14 -21.84 -12.73
C LYS A 38 -22.63 -22.19 -12.58
N GLY A 39 -23.49 -21.51 -13.34
CA GLY A 39 -24.87 -21.90 -13.58
C GLY A 39 -25.20 -21.75 -15.05
N ASP A 40 -25.48 -22.88 -15.71
CA ASP A 40 -25.95 -22.98 -17.09
C ASP A 40 -27.37 -22.40 -17.23
N ALA A 41 -27.63 -21.56 -18.24
CA ALA A 41 -28.94 -21.46 -18.89
C ALA A 41 -28.94 -20.60 -20.18
N ALA A 42 -29.17 -21.31 -21.29
CA ALA A 42 -29.98 -20.99 -22.47
C ALA A 42 -30.17 -19.53 -22.96
N THR A 43 -29.69 -19.32 -24.20
CA THR A 43 -30.06 -18.29 -25.17
C THR A 43 -31.57 -18.23 -25.45
N PRO A 44 -32.13 -17.03 -25.70
CA PRO A 44 -32.85 -16.85 -26.96
C PRO A 44 -32.50 -15.55 -27.68
N ALA A 45 -32.38 -15.67 -29.00
CA ALA A 45 -32.19 -14.58 -29.95
C ALA A 45 -33.43 -13.68 -30.00
N ALA A 46 -33.21 -12.36 -29.96
CA ALA A 46 -34.20 -11.36 -30.34
C ALA A 46 -33.59 -10.43 -31.39
N GLN A 47 -34.15 -10.48 -32.59
CA GLN A 47 -33.86 -9.55 -33.69
C GLN A 47 -34.37 -8.15 -33.32
N VAL A 48 -33.52 -7.13 -33.51
CA VAL A 48 -33.92 -5.71 -33.41
C VAL A 48 -33.95 -5.11 -34.83
N PRO A 49 -35.05 -4.44 -35.22
CA PRO A 49 -35.16 -3.79 -36.52
C PRO A 49 -34.40 -2.45 -36.55
N THR A 50 -33.67 -2.23 -37.64
CA THR A 50 -33.04 -0.97 -37.99
C THR A 50 -34.09 0.11 -38.28
N LYS A 51 -34.05 1.22 -37.52
CA LYS A 51 -34.79 2.44 -37.85
C LYS A 51 -33.83 3.63 -37.90
N GLY A 52 -33.61 4.14 -39.10
CA GLY A 52 -32.88 5.39 -39.33
C GLY A 52 -33.73 6.61 -39.00
N THR A 53 -33.07 7.65 -38.47
CA THR A 53 -33.39 9.09 -38.50
C THR A 53 -32.19 9.75 -37.81
N GLY A 54 -31.44 10.69 -38.40
CA GLY A 54 -31.85 12.05 -38.73
C GLY A 54 -31.12 12.99 -37.76
N TYR A 55 -29.91 13.45 -38.13
CA TYR A 55 -29.14 14.40 -37.32
C TYR A 55 -29.80 15.78 -37.36
N GLN A 56 -30.27 16.27 -36.20
CA GLN A 56 -30.45 17.70 -35.95
C GLN A 56 -29.39 18.15 -34.94
N ALA A 57 -28.70 19.25 -35.27
CA ALA A 57 -27.73 19.89 -34.40
C ALA A 57 -28.47 20.71 -33.33
N GLU A 58 -28.32 20.33 -32.07
CA GLU A 58 -28.74 21.16 -30.92
C GLU A 58 -27.66 22.18 -30.56
N THR A 59 -28.11 23.40 -30.27
CA THR A 59 -27.29 24.53 -29.85
C THR A 59 -26.94 24.44 -28.36
N PRO A 60 -25.77 24.94 -27.93
CA PRO A 60 -25.33 24.83 -26.54
C PRO A 60 -26.11 25.78 -25.60
N PRO A 61 -26.47 25.35 -24.38
CA PRO A 61 -27.12 26.21 -23.40
C PRO A 61 -26.15 27.15 -22.69
N THR A 62 -26.67 28.34 -22.36
CA THR A 62 -26.02 29.44 -21.64
C THR A 62 -25.70 29.07 -20.18
N PRO A 63 -24.58 29.53 -19.57
CA PRO A 63 -24.21 29.18 -18.20
C PRO A 63 -25.11 29.86 -17.15
N ILE A 64 -25.53 29.08 -16.15
CA ILE A 64 -26.27 29.53 -14.95
C ILE A 64 -25.29 30.13 -13.94
N ALA A 65 -25.71 31.26 -13.33
CA ALA A 65 -24.93 32.04 -12.37
C ALA A 65 -24.70 31.34 -11.02
N THR A 66 -23.47 31.46 -10.52
CA THR A 66 -23.01 31.05 -9.19
C THR A 66 -23.69 31.87 -8.09
N SER A 67 -24.44 31.22 -7.19
CA SER A 67 -24.91 31.84 -5.94
C SER A 67 -23.94 31.52 -4.80
N THR A 68 -23.43 32.57 -4.18
CA THR A 68 -22.53 32.56 -3.03
C THR A 68 -23.34 32.39 -1.75
N MET A 69 -23.10 31.32 -0.99
CA MET A 69 -23.67 31.16 0.36
C MET A 69 -22.66 31.68 1.40
N THR A 70 -23.07 32.70 2.15
CA THR A 70 -22.37 33.27 3.29
C THR A 70 -22.70 32.44 4.53
N SER A 71 -21.69 31.97 5.27
CA SER A 71 -21.85 31.32 6.56
C SER A 71 -21.90 32.36 7.70
N SER A 72 -22.73 32.11 8.70
CA SER A 72 -22.65 32.76 10.02
C SER A 72 -22.64 31.68 11.10
N PRO A 73 -21.76 31.79 12.12
CA PRO A 73 -21.72 30.87 13.25
C PRO A 73 -22.64 31.39 14.38
N THR A 74 -23.18 30.51 15.20
CA THR A 74 -23.75 30.91 16.49
C THR A 74 -23.39 29.90 17.56
N ASP A 75 -22.87 30.48 18.64
CA ASP A 75 -22.27 29.90 19.83
C ASP A 75 -23.19 28.95 20.61
N THR A 76 -22.58 27.95 21.24
CA THR A 76 -23.17 27.20 22.35
C THR A 76 -22.35 27.46 23.62
N PRO A 77 -22.95 27.91 24.73
CA PRO A 77 -22.23 28.08 25.98
C PRO A 77 -22.22 26.80 26.83
N VAL A 78 -21.09 26.62 27.50
CA VAL A 78 -20.71 25.58 28.46
C VAL A 78 -21.39 25.79 29.81
N ILE A 79 -21.86 24.72 30.46
CA ILE A 79 -22.20 24.69 31.90
C ILE A 79 -21.72 23.35 32.50
N PRO A 80 -20.82 23.34 33.50
CA PRO A 80 -20.67 22.28 34.51
C PRO A 80 -21.28 22.78 35.85
N PRO A 81 -21.18 22.08 37.01
CA PRO A 81 -20.86 20.69 37.35
C PRO A 81 -21.98 20.08 38.24
N THR A 82 -21.83 18.84 38.75
CA THR A 82 -21.95 18.53 40.20
C THR A 82 -21.83 17.04 40.51
N THR A 83 -20.87 16.73 41.38
CA THR A 83 -20.73 15.46 42.10
C THR A 83 -21.38 15.60 43.48
N PRO A 84 -22.04 14.56 44.00
CA PRO A 84 -22.10 14.38 45.44
C PRO A 84 -21.43 13.07 45.88
N SER A 85 -20.50 13.22 46.83
CA SER A 85 -19.98 12.16 47.69
C SER A 85 -21.11 11.53 48.49
N ARG A 86 -21.07 10.20 48.64
CA ARG A 86 -21.83 9.49 49.69
C ARG A 86 -20.95 8.45 50.38
N THR A 87 -20.92 8.57 51.69
CA THR A 87 -20.13 7.82 52.67
C THR A 87 -20.91 6.58 53.17
N VAL A 88 -20.28 5.40 53.10
CA VAL A 88 -20.14 4.27 54.09
C VAL A 88 -21.43 3.67 54.73
N PRO A 89 -21.61 2.33 54.80
CA PRO A 89 -21.09 1.53 55.93
C PRO A 89 -20.38 0.21 55.57
N ALA A 90 -19.52 -0.19 56.50
CA ALA A 90 -18.69 -1.39 56.51
C ALA A 90 -19.46 -2.66 56.95
N ILE A 91 -18.73 -3.78 56.83
CA ILE A 91 -18.82 -5.07 57.52
C ILE A 91 -19.39 -6.22 56.67
N LEU A 92 -18.48 -7.11 56.25
CA LEU A 92 -18.55 -8.57 56.41
C LEU A 92 -17.14 -9.15 56.17
N PRO A 93 -16.62 -10.06 57.02
CA PRO A 93 -15.35 -10.73 56.76
C PRO A 93 -15.53 -11.78 55.65
N SER A 94 -14.74 -11.69 54.58
CA SER A 94 -14.67 -12.70 53.54
C SER A 94 -13.85 -13.91 54.02
N THR A 95 -14.46 -15.09 53.91
CA THR A 95 -13.82 -16.40 54.05
C THR A 95 -12.67 -16.55 53.06
N PRO A 96 -11.55 -17.22 53.43
CA PRO A 96 -10.45 -17.47 52.50
C PRO A 96 -10.88 -18.49 51.44
N ASN A 97 -10.92 -18.07 50.17
CA ASN A 97 -11.05 -19.02 49.07
C ASN A 97 -9.78 -19.88 48.96
N PRO A 98 -9.89 -21.18 48.68
CA PRO A 98 -8.74 -22.04 48.43
C PRO A 98 -7.97 -21.56 47.19
N PRO A 99 -6.63 -21.70 47.17
CA PRO A 99 -5.83 -21.25 46.04
C PRO A 99 -6.22 -22.03 44.79
N THR A 100 -6.71 -21.30 43.79
CA THR A 100 -6.86 -21.80 42.43
C THR A 100 -5.48 -22.25 41.93
N PRO A 101 -5.31 -23.47 41.41
CA PRO A 101 -4.05 -23.88 40.82
C PRO A 101 -3.76 -22.96 39.62
N THR A 102 -2.75 -22.10 39.78
CA THR A 102 -2.20 -21.30 38.69
C THR A 102 -1.52 -22.27 37.73
N SER A 103 -2.22 -22.67 36.68
CA SER A 103 -1.56 -23.21 35.49
C SER A 103 -0.49 -22.20 35.06
N PRO A 104 0.75 -22.63 34.79
CA PRO A 104 1.73 -21.72 34.22
C PRO A 104 1.15 -21.19 32.92
N ILE A 105 0.94 -19.88 32.86
CA ILE A 105 0.72 -19.17 31.61
C ILE A 105 1.92 -19.55 30.74
N ALA A 106 1.68 -20.35 29.72
CA ALA A 106 2.65 -20.57 28.67
C ALA A 106 2.89 -19.20 28.05
N VAL A 107 3.97 -18.54 28.46
CA VAL A 107 4.51 -17.40 27.75
C VAL A 107 4.84 -17.95 26.37
N LEU A 108 3.98 -17.61 25.40
CA LEU A 108 4.30 -17.79 23.99
C LEU A 108 5.69 -17.19 23.79
N PRO A 109 6.66 -17.92 23.22
CA PRO A 109 7.97 -17.36 22.97
C PRO A 109 7.76 -16.07 22.18
N GLU A 110 8.33 -14.96 22.67
CA GLU A 110 8.41 -13.73 21.88
C GLU A 110 8.88 -14.13 20.48
N GLU A 111 8.09 -13.82 19.47
CA GLU A 111 8.46 -14.13 18.09
C GLU A 111 9.88 -13.57 17.87
N PRO A 112 10.80 -14.36 17.27
CA PRO A 112 12.17 -13.92 17.10
C PRO A 112 12.15 -12.60 16.34
N VAL A 113 12.72 -11.56 16.96
CA VAL A 113 12.89 -10.26 16.34
C VAL A 113 13.69 -10.47 15.06
N CYS A 114 13.02 -10.30 13.92
CA CYS A 114 13.62 -10.46 12.62
C CYS A 114 14.67 -9.39 12.39
N ARG A 115 15.92 -9.78 12.09
CA ARG A 115 16.93 -8.85 11.60
C ARG A 115 16.95 -8.86 10.08
N TYR A 116 16.52 -7.75 9.48
CA TYR A 116 16.52 -7.58 8.03
C TYR A 116 17.93 -7.36 7.50
N VAL A 117 18.25 -8.08 6.42
CA VAL A 117 19.57 -8.11 5.80
C VAL A 117 19.46 -8.14 4.29
N LYS A 118 20.53 -7.70 3.63
CA LYS A 118 20.77 -7.99 2.23
C LYS A 118 21.63 -9.24 2.12
N VAL A 119 21.19 -10.14 1.26
CA VAL A 119 21.79 -11.46 1.07
C VAL A 119 22.28 -11.55 -0.37
N ILE A 120 23.52 -11.97 -0.54
CA ILE A 120 24.06 -12.39 -1.84
C ILE A 120 24.37 -13.88 -1.75
N LEU A 121 23.75 -14.66 -2.61
CA LEU A 121 23.98 -16.10 -2.71
C LEU A 121 25.15 -16.40 -3.65
N GLU A 122 25.84 -17.50 -3.41
CA GLU A 122 26.85 -18.00 -4.34
C GLU A 122 26.21 -18.37 -5.68
N ASN A 123 25.08 -19.06 -5.63
CA ASN A 123 24.28 -19.52 -6.76
C ASN A 123 22.81 -19.04 -6.65
N PRO A 124 22.06 -18.95 -7.76
CA PRO A 124 20.63 -18.68 -7.69
C PRO A 124 19.90 -19.74 -6.86
N ALA A 125 19.04 -19.32 -5.94
CA ALA A 125 18.25 -20.26 -5.13
C ALA A 125 17.06 -20.82 -5.93
N ASP A 126 16.90 -22.14 -5.86
CA ASP A 126 15.67 -22.85 -6.19
C ASP A 126 14.84 -23.11 -4.92
N LEU A 127 13.75 -23.87 -5.04
CA LEU A 127 12.86 -24.13 -3.92
C LEU A 127 13.52 -24.95 -2.80
N GLU A 128 14.41 -25.88 -3.15
CA GLU A 128 15.12 -26.71 -2.17
C GLU A 128 16.09 -25.86 -1.35
N GLU A 129 16.83 -24.98 -2.03
CA GLU A 129 17.75 -24.05 -1.39
C GLU A 129 17.01 -23.04 -0.50
N LEU A 130 15.86 -22.53 -0.94
CA LEU A 130 15.01 -21.65 -0.11
C LEU A 130 14.55 -22.34 1.18
N HIS A 131 14.15 -23.61 1.11
CA HIS A 131 13.76 -24.38 2.29
C HIS A 131 14.95 -24.64 3.21
N ARG A 132 16.12 -24.99 2.64
CA ARG A 132 17.35 -25.22 3.41
C ARG A 132 17.79 -23.98 4.16
N LEU A 133 17.87 -22.82 3.49
CA LEU A 133 18.24 -21.55 4.13
C LEU A 133 17.25 -21.16 5.24
N SER A 134 15.95 -21.34 5.00
CA SER A 134 14.91 -21.08 6.01
C SER A 134 15.09 -21.98 7.24
N ALA A 135 15.39 -23.27 7.05
CA ALA A 135 15.67 -24.20 8.16
C ALA A 135 16.93 -23.83 8.95
N LEU A 136 17.86 -23.08 8.35
CA LEU A 136 19.04 -22.52 9.00
C LEU A 136 18.80 -21.14 9.63
N GLY A 137 17.55 -20.66 9.65
CA GLY A 137 17.19 -19.37 10.23
C GLY A 137 17.33 -18.18 9.30
N LEU A 138 17.61 -18.39 8.00
CA LEU A 138 17.64 -17.33 6.99
C LEU A 138 16.45 -17.45 6.04
N LYS A 139 15.43 -16.61 6.24
CA LYS A 139 14.27 -16.54 5.35
C LYS A 139 14.55 -15.51 4.25
N LEU A 140 14.59 -15.95 2.99
CA LEU A 140 14.66 -15.04 1.85
C LEU A 140 13.27 -14.50 1.54
N LEU A 141 13.10 -13.19 1.65
CA LEU A 141 11.79 -12.53 1.62
C LEU A 141 11.44 -11.98 0.24
N GLU A 142 12.36 -11.23 -0.35
CA GLU A 142 12.14 -10.47 -1.57
C GLU A 142 13.37 -10.54 -2.48
N ARG A 143 13.16 -10.96 -3.73
CA ARG A 143 14.23 -11.13 -4.71
C ARG A 143 14.52 -9.81 -5.40
N LEU A 144 15.75 -9.33 -5.29
CA LEU A 144 16.24 -8.11 -5.97
C LEU A 144 16.90 -8.44 -7.32
N ASP A 145 17.61 -9.57 -7.38
CA ASP A 145 18.23 -10.12 -8.59
C ASP A 145 18.31 -11.66 -8.46
N LYS A 146 18.83 -12.37 -9.46
CA LYS A 146 18.99 -13.84 -9.48
C LYS A 146 19.67 -14.40 -8.24
N ARG A 147 20.60 -13.64 -7.64
CA ARG A 147 21.36 -14.04 -6.44
C ARG A 147 21.25 -13.06 -5.28
N VAL A 148 20.52 -11.95 -5.45
CA VAL A 148 20.47 -10.88 -4.45
C VAL A 148 19.06 -10.80 -3.89
N TRP A 149 18.94 -10.79 -2.57
CA TRP A 149 17.67 -10.83 -1.86
C TRP A 149 17.69 -9.89 -0.66
N TYR A 150 16.52 -9.39 -0.28
CA TYR A 150 16.27 -9.07 1.12
C TYR A 150 15.89 -10.34 1.86
N GLY A 151 16.46 -10.50 3.04
CA GLY A 151 16.23 -11.63 3.92
C GLY A 151 15.97 -11.20 5.35
N CYS A 152 15.49 -12.16 6.13
CA CYS A 152 15.31 -12.08 7.56
C CYS A 152 16.19 -13.14 8.22
N ILE A 153 17.03 -12.73 9.16
CA ILE A 153 17.72 -13.65 10.04
C ILE A 153 16.90 -13.77 11.32
N GLU A 154 16.52 -15.00 11.64
CA GLU A 154 15.91 -15.36 12.90
C GLU A 154 16.98 -16.00 13.80
N SER A 155 16.94 -15.66 15.09
CA SER A 155 17.83 -16.29 16.07
C SER A 155 17.38 -17.73 16.30
N VAL A 156 18.14 -18.71 15.81
CA VAL A 156 17.87 -20.12 16.04
C VAL A 156 18.70 -20.59 17.23
N GLY A 157 18.04 -20.96 18.33
CA GLY A 157 18.74 -21.36 19.57
C GLY A 157 19.50 -20.22 20.26
N GLY A 158 19.07 -18.97 20.08
CA GLY A 158 19.66 -17.79 20.71
C GLY A 158 20.95 -17.30 20.06
N ARG A 159 21.29 -17.79 18.86
CA ARG A 159 22.45 -17.35 18.08
C ARG A 159 22.03 -17.03 16.66
N GLU A 160 22.52 -15.91 16.15
CA GLU A 160 22.41 -15.59 14.74
C GLU A 160 23.46 -16.39 13.96
N PRO A 161 23.10 -17.00 12.83
CA PRO A 161 24.08 -17.61 11.93
C PRO A 161 24.99 -16.53 11.33
N THR A 162 26.27 -16.57 11.69
CA THR A 162 27.30 -15.69 11.11
C THR A 162 27.82 -16.19 9.76
N GLU A 163 27.75 -17.49 9.52
CA GLU A 163 28.16 -18.12 8.27
C GLU A 163 27.11 -19.16 7.86
N ILE A 164 26.65 -19.10 6.62
CA ILE A 164 25.68 -20.02 6.05
C ILE A 164 26.24 -20.49 4.72
N GLU A 165 26.46 -21.80 4.59
CA GLU A 165 26.90 -22.38 3.32
C GLU A 165 25.96 -21.97 2.18
N GLY A 166 26.51 -21.60 1.02
CA GLY A 166 25.76 -21.10 -0.13
C GLY A 166 25.44 -19.59 -0.10
N VAL A 167 25.74 -18.89 1.01
CA VAL A 167 25.61 -17.44 1.14
C VAL A 167 26.98 -16.78 0.99
N ALA A 168 27.17 -16.04 -0.10
CA ALA A 168 28.40 -15.31 -0.38
C ALA A 168 28.56 -14.04 0.46
N LEU A 169 27.45 -13.36 0.78
CA LEU A 169 27.44 -12.16 1.61
C LEU A 169 26.14 -12.05 2.39
N LEU A 170 26.26 -11.69 3.67
CA LEU A 170 25.16 -11.43 4.58
C LEU A 170 25.43 -10.11 5.29
N GLU A 171 24.80 -9.03 4.82
CA GLU A 171 25.09 -7.67 5.29
C GLU A 171 23.83 -6.99 5.88
N PRO A 172 23.97 -6.20 6.97
CA PRO A 172 22.92 -5.28 7.38
C PRO A 172 22.57 -4.33 6.23
N ILE A 173 21.30 -3.94 6.14
CA ILE A 173 20.87 -2.95 5.15
C ILE A 173 21.32 -1.57 5.64
N ASP A 174 22.15 -0.89 4.85
CA ASP A 174 22.55 0.49 5.15
C ASP A 174 21.31 1.41 5.15
N PRO A 175 21.09 2.25 6.18
CA PRO A 175 20.00 3.22 6.17
C PRO A 175 19.95 4.09 4.91
N ALA A 176 21.10 4.50 4.36
CA ALA A 176 21.16 5.30 3.14
C ALA A 176 20.65 4.54 1.91
N ASP A 177 20.73 3.21 1.92
CA ASP A 177 20.25 2.38 0.83
C ASP A 177 18.72 2.27 0.76
N LYS A 178 18.01 2.68 1.82
CA LYS A 178 16.54 2.72 1.85
C LYS A 178 15.97 3.96 1.18
N LEU A 179 16.77 4.99 0.94
CA LEU A 179 16.30 6.21 0.31
C LEU A 179 16.11 6.04 -1.20
N SER A 180 15.04 6.61 -1.73
CA SER A 180 14.87 6.85 -3.16
C SER A 180 15.99 7.73 -3.73
N ASP A 181 16.26 7.59 -5.03
CA ASP A 181 17.24 8.45 -5.71
C ASP A 181 16.91 9.93 -5.53
N THR A 182 15.62 10.27 -5.59
CA THR A 182 15.10 11.61 -5.32
C THR A 182 15.59 12.09 -3.95
N LEU A 183 15.30 11.36 -2.87
CA LEU A 183 15.72 11.76 -1.52
C LEU A 183 17.24 11.77 -1.32
N ARG A 184 17.99 10.85 -1.96
CA ARG A 184 19.46 10.83 -1.89
C ARG A 184 20.09 12.11 -2.46
N THR A 185 19.46 12.74 -3.44
CA THR A 185 19.93 14.03 -4.01
C THR A 185 19.57 15.24 -3.15
N ASN A 186 18.84 15.05 -2.05
CA ASN A 186 18.35 16.10 -1.15
C ASN A 186 17.63 17.23 -1.93
N PRO A 187 16.50 16.92 -2.57
CA PRO A 187 15.79 17.87 -3.41
C PRO A 187 15.13 18.95 -2.53
N PRO A 188 14.75 20.10 -3.12
CA PRO A 188 13.91 21.06 -2.42
C PRO A 188 12.64 20.40 -1.88
N VAL A 189 12.28 20.71 -0.63
CA VAL A 189 11.06 20.21 0.00
C VAL A 189 9.85 20.70 -0.79
N GLN A 190 8.98 19.78 -1.19
CA GLN A 190 7.76 20.13 -1.90
C GLN A 190 6.65 20.56 -0.92
N GLU A 191 5.79 21.47 -1.35
CA GLU A 191 4.72 22.02 -0.49
C GLU A 191 3.80 20.92 0.04
N TRP A 192 3.47 19.94 -0.78
CA TRP A 192 2.57 18.83 -0.42
C TRP A 192 3.19 17.79 0.52
N GLU A 193 4.51 17.81 0.72
CA GLU A 193 5.17 16.96 1.70
C GLU A 193 5.04 17.52 3.13
N VAL A 194 4.76 18.82 3.25
CA VAL A 194 4.77 19.52 4.54
C VAL A 194 3.45 19.32 5.27
N ARG A 195 3.53 19.13 6.57
CA ARG A 195 2.41 19.07 7.52
C ARG A 195 2.58 20.17 8.57
N PRO A 196 1.54 20.47 9.38
CA PRO A 196 1.65 21.45 10.46
C PRO A 196 2.88 21.24 11.34
N ASN A 197 3.45 22.34 11.85
CA ASN A 197 4.65 22.38 12.67
C ASN A 197 5.95 21.95 11.95
N GLY A 198 5.98 22.00 10.61
CA GLY A 198 7.18 21.66 9.82
C GLY A 198 7.46 20.16 9.74
N ARG A 199 6.49 19.33 10.16
CA ARG A 199 6.53 17.88 9.97
C ARG A 199 6.50 17.55 8.48
N ARG A 200 7.01 16.38 8.10
CA ARG A 200 7.06 15.93 6.70
C ARG A 200 6.46 14.54 6.55
N ALA A 201 5.69 14.35 5.50
CA ALA A 201 5.14 13.07 5.10
C ALA A 201 6.08 12.37 4.10
N PHE A 202 6.26 11.08 4.26
CA PHE A 202 7.04 10.22 3.37
C PHE A 202 6.23 8.98 2.97
N THR A 203 6.40 8.53 1.74
CA THR A 203 5.91 7.22 1.31
C THR A 203 6.89 6.16 1.78
N VAL A 204 6.44 5.19 2.56
CA VAL A 204 7.29 4.17 3.16
C VAL A 204 6.82 2.79 2.73
N LEU A 205 7.74 2.01 2.15
CA LEU A 205 7.55 0.60 1.84
C LEU A 205 8.21 -0.25 2.92
N PHE A 206 7.49 -1.27 3.38
CA PHE A 206 7.94 -2.21 4.39
C PHE A 206 8.39 -3.53 3.76
N HIS A 207 9.32 -4.20 4.43
CA HIS A 207 9.75 -5.53 4.03
C HIS A 207 8.57 -6.52 4.01
N LYS A 208 8.66 -7.51 3.13
CA LYS A 208 7.65 -8.57 3.06
C LYS A 208 7.59 -9.34 4.39
N GLY A 209 6.37 -9.60 4.87
CA GLY A 209 6.13 -10.30 6.13
C GLY A 209 5.91 -9.37 7.32
N VAL A 210 6.21 -8.07 7.19
CA VAL A 210 5.84 -7.07 8.20
C VAL A 210 4.31 -6.97 8.28
N SER A 211 3.79 -7.10 9.49
CA SER A 211 2.36 -7.04 9.79
C SER A 211 1.89 -5.60 10.03
N ALA A 212 0.57 -5.40 9.95
CA ALA A 212 -0.05 -4.12 10.28
C ALA A 212 0.22 -3.70 11.74
N GLY A 213 0.21 -4.67 12.66
CA GLY A 213 0.48 -4.43 14.08
C GLY A 213 1.90 -3.95 14.35
N GLU A 214 2.90 -4.48 13.63
CA GLU A 214 4.29 -4.03 13.73
C GLU A 214 4.46 -2.58 13.23
N VAL A 215 3.76 -2.19 12.16
CA VAL A 215 3.77 -0.81 11.66
C VAL A 215 3.11 0.15 12.64
N GLN A 216 1.98 -0.23 13.23
CA GLN A 216 1.34 0.59 14.26
C GLN A 216 2.25 0.75 15.48
N LYS A 217 2.87 -0.34 15.93
CA LYS A 217 3.83 -0.32 17.04
C LYS A 217 5.03 0.58 16.74
N LEU A 218 5.59 0.51 15.52
CA LEU A 218 6.64 1.42 15.08
C LEU A 218 6.21 2.88 15.20
N ALA A 219 4.99 3.21 14.75
CA ALA A 219 4.48 4.56 14.83
C ALA A 219 4.33 5.03 16.28
N ASP A 220 3.78 4.19 17.15
CA ASP A 220 3.60 4.48 18.56
C ASP A 220 4.95 4.66 19.30
N ASP A 221 5.92 3.76 19.07
CA ASP A 221 7.23 3.75 19.72
C ASP A 221 8.08 4.99 19.35
N HIS A 222 7.91 5.52 18.14
CA HIS A 222 8.70 6.63 17.62
C HIS A 222 7.93 7.96 17.55
N GLY A 223 6.64 7.98 17.90
CA GLY A 223 5.77 9.14 17.79
C GLY A 223 5.50 9.57 16.34
N PHE A 224 5.50 8.63 15.40
CA PHE A 224 5.12 8.90 14.02
C PHE A 224 3.61 8.91 13.87
N GLU A 225 3.12 9.64 12.88
CA GLU A 225 1.72 9.62 12.47
C GLU A 225 1.57 8.84 11.15
N LEU A 226 0.57 7.97 11.08
CA LEU A 226 0.23 7.21 9.89
C LEU A 226 -0.94 7.88 9.17
N GLU A 227 -0.73 8.31 7.92
CA GLU A 227 -1.76 8.89 7.06
C GLU A 227 -2.32 7.84 6.10
N GLU A 228 -3.64 7.89 5.88
CA GLU A 228 -4.37 7.02 4.93
C GLU A 228 -4.11 5.51 5.15
N TYR A 229 -3.74 5.14 6.37
CA TYR A 229 -3.37 3.78 6.74
C TYR A 229 -4.60 2.93 7.08
N THR A 230 -4.72 1.78 6.42
CA THR A 230 -5.74 0.78 6.75
C THR A 230 -5.10 -0.60 6.90
N ALA A 231 -5.25 -1.20 8.09
CA ALA A 231 -4.68 -2.51 8.39
C ALA A 231 -5.17 -3.62 7.43
N GLU A 232 -6.40 -3.49 6.93
CA GLU A 232 -7.03 -4.44 6.01
C GLU A 232 -6.32 -4.53 4.65
N THR A 233 -5.85 -3.40 4.11
CA THR A 233 -5.20 -3.35 2.80
C THR A 233 -3.67 -3.44 2.89
N PHE A 234 -3.11 -3.14 4.05
CA PHE A 234 -1.67 -3.08 4.27
C PHE A 234 -0.94 -4.39 3.94
N GLY A 235 -1.54 -5.55 4.25
CA GLY A 235 -0.94 -6.85 3.95
C GLY A 235 -0.67 -7.07 2.45
N VAL A 236 -1.36 -6.32 1.58
CA VAL A 236 -1.20 -6.37 0.13
C VAL A 236 -0.26 -5.26 -0.35
N THR A 237 -0.46 -4.01 0.08
CA THR A 237 0.30 -2.87 -0.42
C THR A 237 1.69 -2.77 0.20
N ARG A 238 1.82 -3.12 1.50
CA ARG A 238 3.02 -2.91 2.34
C ARG A 238 3.52 -1.47 2.34
N VAL A 239 2.65 -0.51 2.00
CA VAL A 239 2.99 0.91 1.91
C VAL A 239 2.17 1.67 2.93
N ALA A 240 2.79 2.65 3.58
CA ALA A 240 2.09 3.64 4.39
C ALA A 240 2.69 5.03 4.14
N THR A 241 1.86 6.06 4.32
CA THR A 241 2.35 7.43 4.42
C THR A 241 2.68 7.72 5.88
N ILE A 242 3.94 8.06 6.17
CA ILE A 242 4.41 8.29 7.54
C ILE A 242 4.82 9.75 7.68
N VAL A 243 4.18 10.42 8.63
CA VAL A 243 4.47 11.80 9.02
C VAL A 243 5.44 11.79 10.19
N VAL A 244 6.56 12.49 10.02
CA VAL A 244 7.63 12.58 11.01
C VAL A 244 7.95 14.02 11.36
N ASP A 245 8.47 14.23 12.56
CA ASP A 245 8.99 15.53 13.00
C ASP A 245 10.20 16.01 12.17
N PRO A 246 10.55 17.31 12.22
CA PRO A 246 11.78 17.82 11.63
C PRO A 246 13.00 16.98 12.04
N GLY A 247 13.72 16.45 11.05
CA GLY A 247 14.87 15.54 11.27
C GLY A 247 14.52 14.07 11.53
N GLY A 248 13.23 13.71 11.57
CA GLY A 248 12.75 12.35 11.80
C GLY A 248 13.04 11.35 10.68
N LEU A 249 13.41 11.82 9.49
CA LEU A 249 13.79 10.96 8.36
C LEU A 249 14.93 10.00 8.72
N GLN A 250 15.91 10.44 9.51
CA GLN A 250 17.02 9.59 9.94
C GLN A 250 16.53 8.38 10.76
N LYS A 251 15.64 8.62 11.73
CA LYS A 251 15.04 7.54 12.55
C LYS A 251 14.25 6.57 11.69
N LEU A 252 13.56 7.09 10.68
CA LEU A 252 12.77 6.30 9.74
C LEU A 252 13.67 5.34 8.95
N ILE A 253 14.79 5.81 8.39
CA ILE A 253 15.71 4.94 7.64
C ILE A 253 16.56 4.02 8.51
N GLU A 254 16.75 4.34 9.80
CA GLU A 254 17.41 3.44 10.75
C GLU A 254 16.51 2.27 11.18
N THR A 255 15.21 2.37 10.98
CA THR A 255 14.24 1.34 11.37
C THR A 255 14.38 0.08 10.52
N GLY A 256 14.54 -1.07 11.16
CA GLY A 256 14.81 -2.35 10.49
C GLY A 256 13.70 -2.84 9.56
N ILE A 257 12.43 -2.67 9.93
CA ILE A 257 11.27 -3.20 9.17
C ILE A 257 10.99 -2.44 7.86
N ILE A 258 11.63 -1.28 7.67
CA ILE A 258 11.47 -0.42 6.49
C ILE A 258 12.44 -0.84 5.39
N SER A 259 11.92 -1.08 4.19
CA SER A 259 12.71 -1.44 3.02
C SER A 259 13.07 -0.24 2.14
N PHE A 260 12.16 0.73 2.05
CA PHE A 260 12.33 1.88 1.14
C PHE A 260 11.52 3.09 1.59
N VAL A 261 12.07 4.29 1.35
CA VAL A 261 11.47 5.59 1.68
C VAL A 261 11.58 6.52 0.48
N ASP A 262 10.47 7.18 0.14
CA ASP A 262 10.41 8.21 -0.90
C ASP A 262 9.57 9.41 -0.43
N ILE A 263 9.62 10.49 -1.20
CA ILE A 263 8.70 11.62 -1.04
C ILE A 263 7.26 11.16 -1.24
N THR A 264 6.31 11.80 -0.57
CA THR A 264 4.88 11.60 -0.88
C THR A 264 4.58 12.11 -2.29
N PRO A 265 3.75 11.39 -3.07
CA PRO A 265 3.33 11.86 -4.37
C PRO A 265 2.58 13.20 -4.25
N ALA A 266 2.63 13.99 -5.32
CA ALA A 266 1.82 15.19 -5.39
C ALA A 266 0.32 14.84 -5.31
N PRO A 267 -0.52 15.72 -4.75
CA PRO A 267 -1.96 15.51 -4.71
C PRO A 267 -2.53 15.29 -6.11
N ASN A 268 -3.53 14.42 -6.21
CA ASN A 268 -4.23 14.17 -7.46
C ASN A 268 -4.81 15.48 -8.01
N GLN A 269 -4.49 15.79 -9.26
CA GLN A 269 -5.06 16.94 -9.95
C GLN A 269 -6.22 16.48 -10.84
N PRO A 270 -7.31 17.26 -10.96
CA PRO A 270 -8.36 16.95 -11.93
C PRO A 270 -7.79 17.00 -13.35
N MET A 271 -7.64 15.84 -13.99
CA MET A 271 -7.07 15.72 -15.34
C MET A 271 -8.13 15.66 -16.46
N ASN A 272 -9.39 16.05 -16.18
CA ASN A 272 -10.44 16.01 -17.19
C ASN A 272 -10.24 17.13 -18.23
N ASN A 273 -9.38 16.87 -19.22
CA ASN A 273 -9.26 17.69 -20.40
C ASN A 273 -10.39 17.31 -21.37
N ARG A 274 -11.14 18.31 -21.84
CA ARG A 274 -12.28 18.11 -22.77
C ARG A 274 -11.86 17.58 -24.16
N ILE A 275 -10.58 17.23 -24.35
CA ILE A 275 -9.98 16.81 -25.62
C ILE A 275 -9.56 15.34 -25.64
N GLY A 276 -9.69 14.60 -24.52
CA GLY A 276 -9.25 13.20 -24.44
C GLY A 276 -9.81 12.31 -25.54
N GLN A 277 -11.08 12.50 -25.92
CA GLN A 277 -11.69 11.77 -27.04
C GLN A 277 -10.96 12.03 -28.37
N GLN A 278 -10.61 13.29 -28.66
CA GLN A 278 -9.93 13.67 -29.90
C GLN A 278 -8.50 13.08 -29.98
N LEU A 279 -7.85 12.92 -28.83
CA LEU A 279 -6.49 12.38 -28.75
C LEU A 279 -6.45 10.85 -28.79
N SER A 280 -7.54 10.17 -28.45
CA SER A 280 -7.60 8.71 -28.29
C SER A 280 -7.37 7.92 -29.59
N LYS A 281 -7.62 8.52 -30.77
CA LYS A 281 -7.49 7.88 -32.10
C LYS A 281 -8.15 6.50 -32.23
N VAL A 282 -9.16 6.20 -31.40
CA VAL A 282 -9.81 4.88 -31.29
C VAL A 282 -10.37 4.34 -32.60
N ASN A 283 -10.72 5.23 -33.55
CA ASN A 283 -11.23 4.83 -34.86
C ASN A 283 -10.27 3.91 -35.65
N VAL A 284 -8.95 4.03 -35.42
CA VAL A 284 -7.96 3.22 -36.14
C VAL A 284 -8.02 1.75 -35.72
N VAL A 285 -8.22 1.47 -34.43
CA VAL A 285 -8.26 0.09 -33.90
C VAL A 285 -9.62 -0.58 -34.12
N HIS A 286 -10.69 0.21 -34.26
CA HIS A 286 -12.01 -0.29 -34.64
C HIS A 286 -12.10 -0.64 -36.14
N ALA A 287 -11.25 -0.03 -36.98
CA ALA A 287 -11.24 -0.29 -38.42
C ALA A 287 -10.56 -1.62 -38.76
N ALA A 288 -10.87 -2.14 -39.96
CA ALA A 288 -10.15 -3.26 -40.52
C ALA A 288 -8.65 -2.91 -40.70
N PRO A 289 -7.73 -3.87 -40.51
CA PRO A 289 -7.97 -5.31 -40.29
C PRO A 289 -8.19 -5.70 -38.82
N PHE A 290 -8.07 -4.77 -37.87
CA PHE A 290 -8.03 -5.09 -36.43
C PHE A 290 -9.41 -5.43 -35.87
N ASN A 291 -10.43 -4.62 -36.20
CA ASN A 291 -11.81 -4.83 -35.76
C ASN A 291 -11.93 -5.07 -34.24
N LEU A 292 -11.13 -4.35 -33.44
CA LEU A 292 -11.11 -4.51 -31.98
C LEU A 292 -12.16 -3.60 -31.35
N ASP A 293 -12.97 -4.13 -30.44
CA ASP A 293 -14.02 -3.38 -29.73
C ASP A 293 -13.97 -3.55 -28.20
N GLY A 294 -13.01 -4.35 -27.71
CA GLY A 294 -12.86 -4.66 -26.29
C GLY A 294 -13.81 -5.73 -25.75
N THR A 295 -14.60 -6.39 -26.61
CA THR A 295 -15.46 -7.51 -26.19
C THR A 295 -14.64 -8.60 -25.48
N GLY A 296 -15.07 -9.00 -24.29
CA GLY A 296 -14.37 -9.99 -23.46
C GLY A 296 -13.24 -9.43 -22.59
N VAL A 297 -12.97 -8.12 -22.62
CA VAL A 297 -11.99 -7.45 -21.77
C VAL A 297 -12.70 -6.74 -20.61
N THR A 298 -12.24 -6.99 -19.38
CA THR A 298 -12.65 -6.22 -18.19
C THR A 298 -11.54 -5.24 -17.82
N VAL A 299 -11.90 -3.97 -17.60
CA VAL A 299 -10.95 -2.92 -17.22
C VAL A 299 -11.27 -2.46 -15.81
N GLY A 300 -10.30 -2.59 -14.90
CA GLY A 300 -10.38 -1.99 -13.58
C GLY A 300 -10.00 -0.50 -13.64
N VAL A 301 -10.81 0.36 -13.05
CA VAL A 301 -10.56 1.81 -12.96
C VAL A 301 -10.48 2.19 -11.49
N TRP A 302 -9.31 2.68 -11.07
CA TRP A 302 -9.10 3.25 -9.75
C TRP A 302 -9.03 4.78 -9.89
N ASP A 303 -10.14 5.43 -9.60
CA ASP A 303 -10.31 6.89 -9.63
C ASP A 303 -11.02 7.34 -8.34
N GLY A 304 -11.06 8.65 -8.07
CA GLY A 304 -11.51 9.26 -6.82
C GLY A 304 -13.02 9.21 -6.55
N GLY A 305 -13.76 8.24 -7.09
CA GLY A 305 -15.20 8.16 -6.86
C GLY A 305 -15.89 6.94 -7.46
N ARG A 306 -17.18 6.79 -7.10
CA ARG A 306 -18.06 5.79 -7.71
C ARG A 306 -18.40 6.24 -9.14
N VAL A 307 -18.25 5.31 -10.10
CA VAL A 307 -18.70 5.52 -11.47
C VAL A 307 -20.21 5.75 -11.48
N LEU A 308 -20.68 6.76 -12.21
CA LEU A 308 -22.11 6.98 -12.45
C LEU A 308 -22.64 5.90 -13.40
N SER A 309 -22.99 4.73 -12.84
CA SER A 309 -23.44 3.56 -13.60
C SER A 309 -24.73 3.80 -14.40
N THR A 310 -25.48 4.85 -14.07
CA THR A 310 -26.69 5.26 -14.80
C THR A 310 -26.41 6.13 -16.03
N HIS A 311 -25.16 6.53 -16.28
CA HIS A 311 -24.82 7.30 -17.47
C HIS A 311 -25.01 6.44 -18.73
N VAL A 312 -25.58 7.02 -19.79
CA VAL A 312 -25.94 6.30 -21.03
C VAL A 312 -24.74 5.60 -21.69
N ASP A 313 -23.55 6.21 -21.62
CA ASP A 313 -22.32 5.63 -22.19
C ASP A 313 -21.68 4.54 -21.31
N MET A 314 -22.13 4.42 -20.06
CA MET A 314 -21.58 3.48 -19.06
C MET A 314 -22.51 2.31 -18.80
N SER A 315 -23.82 2.46 -18.96
CA SER A 315 -24.77 1.34 -18.87
C SER A 315 -24.81 0.57 -20.19
N PRO A 316 -24.74 -0.79 -20.20
CA PRO A 316 -24.68 -1.74 -19.08
C PRO A 316 -23.26 -2.24 -18.78
N ARG A 317 -22.23 -1.44 -19.06
CA ARG A 317 -20.81 -1.86 -19.11
C ARG A 317 -20.12 -1.90 -17.74
N ILE A 318 -20.76 -1.37 -16.69
CA ILE A 318 -20.17 -1.29 -15.36
C ILE A 318 -20.54 -2.53 -14.54
N ASN A 319 -19.52 -3.29 -14.17
CA ASN A 319 -19.60 -4.32 -13.14
C ASN A 319 -19.00 -3.73 -11.85
N THR A 320 -19.84 -3.25 -10.93
CA THR A 320 -19.35 -2.88 -9.59
C THR A 320 -19.28 -4.12 -8.71
N GLY A 321 -18.09 -4.49 -8.23
CA GLY A 321 -17.96 -5.41 -7.10
C GLY A 321 -18.42 -4.75 -5.79
N PRO A 322 -18.60 -5.51 -4.70
CA PRO A 322 -18.82 -4.95 -3.37
C PRO A 322 -17.53 -4.25 -2.91
N GLY A 323 -17.42 -2.97 -3.24
CA GLY A 323 -16.28 -2.12 -2.95
C GLY A 323 -16.75 -0.68 -2.83
N ASN A 324 -17.50 -0.45 -1.74
CA ASN A 324 -18.02 0.77 -1.11
C ASN A 324 -19.43 0.48 -0.59
#